data_AF-A0A368C615-F1
#
_entry.id   AF-A0A368C615-F1
#
_cell.length_a   1.000
_cell.length_b   1.000
_cell.length_c   1.000
_cell.angle_alpha   90.00
_cell.angle_beta   90.00
_cell.angle_gamma   90.00
#
_symmetry.space_group_name_H-M   'P 1'
#
loop_
_entity.id
_entity.type
_entity.pdbx_description
1 polymer ?
#
loop_
_entity_poly.entity_id
_entity_poly.type
_entity_poly.pdbx_seq_one_letter_code
_entity_poly.pdbx_strand_id
1 'polypeptide(L)'
;MIAQYKNVYPVKRIIASIYDSLLLLSIIFILGYFSVFISNGLNWELPENPSQPLLPGWYAFFLICISSWGFFSFFWIRGKKTLGMAVWKIEIYSIDGSNITLMQTLKRFICNIIIVATLGLPLLQIYFTKEKIAFNDIISRTRLRIR
;
A
#
# COMPACT_ATOMS: atom_id res chain seq x y z
N MET A 1 7.61 -25.88 17.90
CA MET A 1 8.63 -25.71 16.83
C MET A 1 8.44 -24.32 16.22
N ILE A 2 9.27 -23.34 16.60
CA ILE A 2 9.16 -21.98 16.03
C ILE A 2 9.75 -22.07 14.62
N ALA A 3 8.88 -22.08 13.61
CA ALA A 3 9.33 -22.07 12.22
C ALA A 3 10.26 -20.87 12.00
N GLN A 4 11.50 -21.14 11.61
CA GLN A 4 12.52 -20.12 11.36
C GLN A 4 12.22 -19.46 10.02
N TYR A 5 11.46 -18.36 10.05
CA TYR A 5 11.07 -17.67 8.83
C TYR A 5 12.20 -16.78 8.30
N LYS A 6 12.37 -16.76 6.97
CA LYS A 6 13.37 -15.90 6.31
C LYS A 6 12.83 -14.47 6.19
N ASN A 7 13.62 -13.51 6.65
CA ASN A 7 13.30 -12.08 6.55
C ASN A 7 13.28 -11.60 5.09
N VAL A 8 12.43 -10.59 4.81
CA VAL A 8 12.26 -10.00 3.49
C VAL A 8 13.13 -8.74 3.34
N TYR A 9 14.11 -8.79 2.44
CA TYR A 9 15.00 -7.67 2.12
C TYR A 9 14.30 -6.55 1.32
N PRO A 10 14.83 -5.30 1.36
CA PRO A 10 14.24 -4.14 0.68
C PRO A 10 13.87 -4.36 -0.79
N VAL A 11 14.78 -4.96 -1.58
CA VAL A 11 14.57 -5.18 -3.01
C VAL A 11 13.28 -5.97 -3.29
N LYS A 12 13.03 -7.05 -2.56
CA LYS A 12 11.80 -7.85 -2.72
C LYS A 12 10.55 -7.08 -2.30
N ARG A 13 10.66 -6.24 -1.26
CA ARG A 13 9.56 -5.38 -0.82
C ARG A 13 9.21 -4.36 -1.90
N ILE A 14 10.21 -3.71 -2.48
CA ILE A 14 10.04 -2.71 -3.55
C ILE A 14 9.43 -3.34 -4.80
N ILE A 15 9.98 -4.46 -5.27
CA ILE A 15 9.44 -5.14 -6.45
C ILE A 15 7.99 -5.58 -6.21
N ALA A 16 7.67 -6.20 -5.07
CA ALA A 16 6.29 -6.55 -4.76
C ALA A 16 5.35 -5.33 -4.75
N SER A 17 5.81 -4.19 -4.20
CA SER A 17 5.04 -2.94 -4.21
C SER A 17 4.86 -2.35 -5.61
N ILE A 18 5.82 -2.51 -6.52
CA ILE A 18 5.68 -2.11 -7.93
C ILE A 18 4.59 -2.95 -8.63
N TYR A 19 4.55 -4.26 -8.34
CA TYR A 19 3.48 -5.12 -8.88
C TYR A 19 2.10 -4.69 -8.37
N ASP A 20 2.00 -4.40 -7.08
CA ASP A 20 0.75 -3.95 -6.47
C ASP A 20 0.34 -2.55 -6.93
N SER A 21 1.30 -1.66 -7.25
CA SER A 21 0.99 -0.30 -7.70
C SER A 21 0.31 -0.27 -9.06
N LEU A 22 0.61 -1.22 -9.96
CA LEU A 22 -0.08 -1.36 -11.25
C LEU A 22 -1.56 -1.73 -11.07
N LEU A 23 -1.84 -2.65 -10.15
CA LEU A 23 -3.23 -3.03 -9.81
C LEU A 23 -3.96 -1.88 -9.14
N LEU A 24 -3.32 -1.22 -8.19
CA LEU A 24 -3.87 -0.08 -7.47
C LEU A 24 -4.14 1.10 -8.42
N LEU A 25 -3.25 1.36 -9.38
CA LEU A 25 -3.45 2.38 -10.41
C LEU A 25 -4.72 2.12 -11.22
N SER A 26 -4.97 0.85 -11.57
CA SER A 26 -6.20 0.45 -12.26
C SER A 26 -7.45 0.78 -11.44
N ILE A 27 -7.42 0.50 -10.13
CA ILE A 27 -8.52 0.83 -9.21
C ILE A 27 -8.72 2.36 -9.12
N ILE A 28 -7.63 3.13 -9.00
CA ILE A 28 -7.69 4.59 -8.91
C ILE A 28 -8.28 5.18 -10.19
N PHE A 29 -7.91 4.69 -11.37
CA PHE A 29 -8.49 5.15 -12.63
C PHE A 29 -9.97 4.84 -12.75
N ILE A 30 -10.40 3.63 -12.38
CA ILE A 30 -11.81 3.26 -12.38
C ILE A 30 -12.60 4.17 -11.45
N LEU A 31 -12.14 4.33 -10.21
CA LEU A 31 -12.80 5.19 -9.22
C LEU A 31 -12.80 6.65 -9.66
N GLY A 32 -11.68 7.16 -10.17
CA GLY A 32 -11.56 8.53 -10.69
C GLY A 32 -12.51 8.79 -11.85
N TYR A 33 -12.62 7.84 -12.79
CA TYR A 33 -13.59 7.91 -13.88
C TYR A 33 -15.03 8.01 -13.36
N PHE A 34 -15.42 7.12 -12.43
CA PHE A 34 -16.75 7.18 -11.82
C PHE A 34 -17.00 8.49 -11.05
N SER A 35 -15.99 9.03 -10.36
CA SER A 35 -16.10 10.31 -9.66
C SER A 35 -16.36 11.47 -10.60
N VAL A 36 -15.64 11.53 -11.73
CA VAL A 36 -15.88 12.55 -12.77
C VAL A 36 -17.26 12.38 -13.38
N PHE A 37 -17.64 11.15 -13.70
CA PHE A 37 -18.95 10.83 -14.27
C PHE A 37 -20.10 11.26 -13.34
N ILE A 38 -20.00 11.00 -12.03
CA ILE A 38 -21.01 11.44 -11.06
C ILE A 38 -21.03 12.96 -10.92
N SER A 39 -19.86 13.62 -10.94
CA SER A 39 -19.76 15.07 -10.77
C SER A 39 -20.32 15.86 -11.96
N ASN A 40 -20.16 15.36 -13.18
CA ASN A 40 -20.59 16.04 -14.42
C ASN A 40 -21.89 15.45 -15.01
N GLY A 41 -22.35 14.30 -14.51
CA GLY A 41 -23.51 13.59 -15.02
C GLY A 41 -23.29 13.05 -16.44
N LEU A 42 -24.37 13.00 -17.24
CA LEU A 42 -24.32 12.64 -18.66
C LEU A 42 -23.72 13.74 -19.56
N ASN A 43 -23.56 14.96 -19.03
CA ASN A 43 -22.94 16.07 -19.74
C ASN A 43 -21.43 15.92 -19.61
N TRP A 44 -20.84 15.12 -20.50
CA TRP A 44 -19.40 14.86 -20.54
C TRP A 44 -18.64 16.04 -21.17
N GLU A 45 -18.84 17.23 -20.65
CA GLU A 45 -18.07 18.41 -21.04
C GLU A 45 -16.76 18.39 -20.25
N LEU A 46 -15.66 18.11 -20.97
CA LEU A 46 -14.34 18.30 -20.43
C LEU A 46 -14.05 19.81 -20.36
N PRO A 47 -13.28 20.27 -19.35
CA PRO A 47 -12.85 21.65 -19.30
C PRO A 47 -12.17 22.06 -20.61
N GLU A 48 -12.58 23.20 -21.19
CA GLU A 48 -11.96 23.73 -22.42
C GLU A 48 -10.46 23.99 -22.22
N ASN A 49 -10.07 24.36 -21.00
CA ASN A 49 -8.68 24.53 -20.63
C ASN A 49 -8.13 23.23 -20.04
N PRO A 50 -7.16 22.56 -20.70
CA PRO A 50 -6.57 21.31 -20.21
C PRO A 50 -5.83 21.44 -18.88
N SER A 51 -5.56 22.67 -18.43
CA SER A 51 -4.94 22.96 -17.14
C SER A 51 -5.93 22.90 -15.98
N GLN A 52 -7.25 22.89 -16.25
CA GLN A 52 -8.26 22.81 -15.21
C GLN A 52 -8.42 21.38 -14.72
N PRO A 53 -8.35 21.14 -13.39
CA PRO A 53 -8.45 19.80 -12.85
C PRO A 53 -9.88 19.27 -12.98
N LEU A 54 -10.01 18.00 -13.39
CA LEU A 54 -11.31 17.31 -13.55
C LEU A 54 -12.07 17.11 -12.23
N LEU A 55 -11.34 17.11 -11.11
CA LEU A 55 -11.88 16.96 -9.76
C LEU A 55 -11.18 17.95 -8.83
N PRO A 56 -11.84 18.42 -7.77
CA PRO A 56 -11.17 19.20 -6.73
C PRO A 56 -9.95 18.45 -6.17
N GLY A 57 -8.81 19.14 -6.02
CA GLY A 57 -7.55 18.50 -5.62
C GLY A 57 -7.62 17.75 -4.29
N TRP A 58 -8.35 18.30 -3.30
CA TRP A 58 -8.58 17.65 -2.01
C TRP A 58 -9.37 16.34 -2.16
N TYR A 59 -10.33 16.30 -3.07
CA TYR A 59 -11.15 15.13 -3.34
C TYR A 59 -10.31 14.04 -4.03
N ALA A 60 -9.54 14.41 -5.06
CA ALA A 60 -8.64 13.49 -5.73
C ALA A 60 -7.61 12.88 -4.77
N PHE A 61 -7.01 13.72 -3.90
CA PHE A 61 -6.09 13.26 -2.87
C PHE A 61 -6.76 12.28 -1.90
N PHE A 62 -7.94 12.63 -1.40
CA PHE A 62 -8.72 11.76 -0.51
C PHE A 62 -9.05 10.41 -1.18
N LEU A 63 -9.50 10.43 -2.43
CA LEU A 63 -9.82 9.25 -3.22
C LEU A 63 -8.60 8.33 -3.36
N ILE A 64 -7.44 8.89 -3.71
CA ILE A 64 -6.19 8.13 -3.84
C ILE A 64 -5.80 7.53 -2.49
N CYS A 65 -5.81 8.30 -1.41
CA CYS A 65 -5.42 7.82 -0.09
C CYS A 65 -6.35 6.71 0.43
N ILE A 66 -7.67 6.90 0.33
CA ILE A 66 -8.64 5.94 0.85
C ILE A 66 -8.68 4.65 0.02
N SER A 67 -8.61 4.75 -1.31
CA SER A 67 -8.59 3.58 -2.20
C SER A 67 -7.30 2.77 -2.01
N SER A 68 -6.15 3.46 -1.87
CA SER A 68 -4.86 2.82 -1.60
C SER A 68 -4.85 2.10 -0.26
N TRP A 69 -5.27 2.78 0.81
CA TRP A 69 -5.35 2.15 2.13
C TRP A 69 -6.35 1.00 2.15
N GLY A 70 -7.52 1.17 1.53
CA GLY A 70 -8.56 0.15 1.43
C GLY A 70 -8.08 -1.10 0.69
N PHE A 71 -7.41 -0.92 -0.45
CA PHE A 71 -6.80 -2.00 -1.22
C PHE A 71 -5.83 -2.83 -0.35
N PHE A 72 -4.81 -2.19 0.22
CA PHE A 72 -3.81 -2.92 1.02
C PHE A 72 -4.42 -3.53 2.29
N SER A 73 -5.30 -2.80 2.97
CA SER A 73 -5.93 -3.28 4.21
C SER A 73 -6.78 -4.52 3.96
N PHE A 74 -7.58 -4.53 2.90
CA PHE A 74 -8.42 -5.67 2.56
C PHE A 74 -7.59 -6.95 2.35
N PHE A 75 -6.54 -6.87 1.53
CA PHE A 75 -5.69 -8.03 1.22
C PHE A 75 -4.85 -8.48 2.43
N TRP A 76 -4.35 -7.56 3.24
CA TRP A 76 -3.59 -7.92 4.44
C TRP A 76 -4.45 -8.57 5.51
N ILE A 77 -5.63 -8.04 5.78
CA ILE A 77 -6.52 -8.57 6.82
C ILE A 77 -7.07 -9.94 6.41
N ARG A 78 -7.55 -10.07 5.16
CA ARG A 78 -8.25 -11.29 4.70
C ARG A 78 -7.29 -12.38 4.22
N GLY A 79 -6.22 -12.00 3.52
CA GLY A 79 -5.34 -12.93 2.81
C GLY A 79 -3.90 -12.97 3.33
N LYS A 80 -3.50 -12.06 4.23
CA LYS A 80 -2.12 -11.91 4.73
C LYS A 80 -1.08 -11.62 3.64
N LYS A 81 -1.51 -11.32 2.42
CA LYS A 81 -0.65 -10.98 1.28
C LYS A 81 -1.47 -10.32 0.19
N THR A 82 -0.86 -9.37 -0.51
CA THR A 82 -1.35 -8.85 -1.79
C THR A 82 -0.94 -9.77 -2.94
N LEU A 83 -1.38 -9.48 -4.16
CA LEU A 83 -0.97 -10.25 -5.34
C LEU A 83 0.55 -10.11 -5.58
N GLY A 84 1.09 -8.91 -5.52
CA GLY A 84 2.53 -8.66 -5.65
C GLY A 84 3.33 -9.39 -4.57
N MET A 85 2.85 -9.41 -3.33
CA MET A 85 3.47 -10.21 -2.26
C MET A 85 3.40 -11.72 -2.55
N ALA A 86 2.29 -12.21 -3.10
CA ALA A 86 2.11 -13.63 -3.39
C ALA A 86 3.12 -14.16 -4.42
N VAL A 87 3.43 -13.38 -5.47
CA VAL A 87 4.44 -13.73 -6.48
C VAL A 87 5.81 -14.00 -5.84
N TRP A 88 6.17 -13.22 -4.83
CA TRP A 88 7.46 -13.31 -4.15
C TRP A 88 7.43 -14.14 -2.87
N LYS A 89 6.34 -14.90 -2.64
CA LYS A 89 6.13 -15.72 -1.44
C LYS A 89 6.21 -14.91 -0.14
N ILE A 90 5.80 -13.64 -0.19
CA ILE A 90 5.79 -12.74 0.97
C ILE A 90 4.44 -12.85 1.68
N GLU A 91 4.47 -12.97 3.00
CA GLU A 91 3.30 -12.97 3.87
C GLU A 91 3.51 -11.95 5.00
N ILE A 92 2.48 -11.15 5.30
CA ILE A 92 2.42 -10.29 6.47
C ILE A 92 1.79 -11.03 7.66
N TYR A 93 2.35 -10.84 8.85
CA TYR A 93 1.78 -11.40 10.08
C TYR A 93 1.86 -10.39 11.23
N SER A 94 0.89 -10.47 12.15
CA SER A 94 0.91 -9.71 13.40
C SER A 94 1.97 -10.30 14.34
N ILE A 95 2.73 -9.45 15.03
CA ILE A 95 3.73 -9.91 16.01
C ILE A 95 3.07 -10.64 17.18
N ASP A 96 1.84 -10.24 17.52
CA ASP A 96 1.05 -10.82 18.62
C ASP A 96 0.42 -12.18 18.24
N GLY A 97 0.68 -12.69 17.03
CA GLY A 97 0.11 -13.96 16.53
C GLY A 97 -1.38 -13.88 16.13
N SER A 98 -2.03 -12.76 16.42
CA SER A 98 -3.43 -12.46 16.07
C SER A 98 -3.63 -12.15 14.59
N ASN A 99 -4.89 -12.02 14.18
CA ASN A 99 -5.22 -11.47 12.86
C ASN A 99 -4.81 -9.99 12.78
N ILE A 100 -4.45 -9.56 11.58
CA ILE A 100 -4.08 -8.16 11.33
C ILE A 100 -5.32 -7.29 11.53
N THR A 101 -5.18 -6.22 12.30
CA THR A 101 -6.26 -5.28 12.60
C THR A 101 -6.22 -4.07 11.67
N LEU A 102 -7.36 -3.40 11.48
CA LEU A 102 -7.46 -2.15 10.70
C LEU A 102 -6.51 -1.05 11.20
N MET A 103 -6.33 -0.94 12.52
CA MET A 103 -5.40 0.04 13.09
C MET A 103 -3.95 -0.27 12.71
N GLN A 104 -3.55 -1.55 12.65
CA GLN A 104 -2.22 -1.94 12.20
C GLN A 104 -2.02 -1.62 10.72
N THR A 105 -3.02 -1.86 9.87
CA THR A 105 -2.91 -1.53 8.44
C THR A 105 -2.83 -0.02 8.21
N LEU A 106 -3.59 0.79 8.96
CA LEU A 106 -3.52 2.25 8.90
C LEU A 106 -2.14 2.79 9.30
N LYS A 107 -1.60 2.34 10.44
CA LYS A 107 -0.23 2.68 10.86
C LYS A 107 0.81 2.31 9.81
N ARG A 108 0.69 1.10 9.24
CA ARG A 108 1.60 0.62 8.20
C ARG A 108 1.50 1.46 6.93
N PHE A 109 0.30 1.87 6.55
CA PHE A 109 0.04 2.70 5.38
C PHE A 109 0.65 4.10 5.52
N ILE A 110 0.46 4.77 6.66
CA ILE A 110 1.08 6.08 6.96
C ILE A 110 2.61 5.97 6.88
N CYS A 111 3.20 4.92 7.47
CA CYS A 111 4.64 4.67 7.38
C CYS A 111 5.09 4.44 5.93
N ASN A 112 4.29 3.73 5.14
CA ASN A 112 4.58 3.50 3.72
C ASN A 112 4.54 4.79 2.90
N ILE A 113 3.65 5.74 3.21
CA ILE A 113 3.65 7.06 2.56
C ILE A 113 4.98 7.76 2.80
N ILE A 114 5.48 7.76 4.05
CA ILE A 114 6.79 8.34 4.39
C ILE A 114 7.92 7.63 3.63
N ILE A 115 7.89 6.29 3.57
CA ILE A 115 8.88 5.50 2.84
C ILE A 115 8.87 5.87 1.35
N VAL A 116 7.71 5.98 0.72
CA VAL A 116 7.59 6.34 -0.70
C VAL A 116 8.04 7.79 -0.94
N ALA A 117 7.61 8.73 -0.09
CA ALA A 117 8.00 10.14 -0.16
C ALA A 117 9.51 10.36 -0.03
N THR A 118 10.20 9.45 0.67
CA THR A 118 11.66 9.45 0.85
C THR A 118 12.36 8.45 -0.09
N LEU A 119 11.71 8.03 -1.18
CA LEU A 119 12.26 7.12 -2.20
C LEU A 119 12.81 5.80 -1.64
N GLY A 120 12.22 5.29 -0.58
CA GLY A 120 12.59 4.01 0.03
C GLY A 120 13.75 4.09 1.03
N LEU A 121 14.30 5.27 1.31
CA LEU A 121 15.45 5.43 2.24
C LEU A 121 15.26 4.72 3.59
N PRO A 122 14.08 4.79 4.27
CA PRO A 122 13.90 4.09 5.55
C PRO A 122 13.97 2.56 5.42
N LEU A 123 13.85 1.97 4.23
CA LEU A 123 14.03 0.53 4.05
C LEU A 123 15.51 0.12 4.13
N LEU A 124 16.45 1.03 3.87
CA LEU A 124 17.88 0.72 3.94
C LEU A 124 18.32 0.34 5.36
N GLN A 125 17.59 0.78 6.40
CA GLN A 125 17.84 0.39 7.79
C GLN A 125 17.84 -1.14 7.99
N ILE A 126 17.12 -1.89 7.14
CA ILE A 126 17.06 -3.36 7.21
C ILE A 126 18.46 -3.99 7.11
N TYR A 127 19.39 -3.36 6.38
CA TYR A 127 20.76 -3.86 6.23
C TYR A 127 21.63 -3.63 7.47
N PHE A 128 21.30 -2.63 8.29
CA PHE A 128 22.09 -2.23 9.46
C PHE A 128 21.55 -2.81 10.77
N THR A 129 20.27 -3.20 10.80
CA THR A 129 19.63 -3.76 12.01
C THR A 129 19.86 -5.26 12.13
N LYS A 130 20.30 -5.73 13.32
CA LYS A 130 20.53 -7.17 13.61
C LYS A 130 19.32 -8.06 13.28
N GLU A 131 18.11 -7.57 13.57
CA GLU A 131 16.86 -8.29 13.33
C GLU A 131 16.32 -8.18 11.89
N LYS A 132 16.94 -7.35 11.03
CA LYS A 132 16.53 -7.09 9.63
C LYS A 132 15.06 -6.64 9.50
N ILE A 133 14.64 -5.73 10.39
CA ILE A 133 13.27 -5.21 10.49
C ILE A 133 13.16 -3.85 9.79
N ALA A 134 12.04 -3.58 9.15
CA ALA A 134 11.76 -2.30 8.51
C ALA A 134 11.03 -1.31 9.45
N PHE A 135 11.14 -0.02 9.17
CA PHE A 135 10.45 1.06 9.91
C PHE A 135 8.95 0.79 10.12
N ASN A 136 8.28 0.47 9.00
CA ASN A 136 6.85 0.23 8.96
C ASN A 136 6.47 -1.04 9.73
N ASP A 137 7.36 -2.03 9.83
CA ASP A 137 7.14 -3.26 10.59
C ASP A 137 7.11 -2.95 12.11
N ILE A 138 8.03 -2.11 12.59
CA ILE A 138 8.11 -1.71 14.01
C ILE A 138 6.85 -0.97 14.44
N ILE A 139 6.46 0.09 13.71
CA ILE A 139 5.35 0.98 14.12
C ILE A 139 4.00 0.27 14.04
N SER A 140 3.80 -0.55 13.01
CA SER A 140 2.54 -1.28 12.82
C SER A 140 2.42 -2.54 13.68
N ARG A 141 3.49 -2.94 14.40
CA ARG A 141 3.58 -4.25 15.08
C ARG A 141 3.23 -5.42 14.15
N THR A 142 3.67 -5.34 12.89
CA THR A 142 3.52 -6.41 11.90
C THR A 142 4.86 -6.71 11.27
N ARG A 143 5.09 -7.93 10.78
CA ARG A 143 6.34 -8.33 10.13
C ARG A 143 6.05 -9.02 8.80
N LEU A 144 7.03 -8.98 7.90
CA LEU A 144 6.99 -9.73 6.65
C LEU A 144 7.91 -10.94 6.73
N ARG A 145 7.43 -12.07 6.21
CA ARG A 145 8.19 -13.32 6.10
C ARG A 145 8.08 -13.91 4.70
N ILE A 146 9.06 -14.73 4.34
CA ILE A 146 8.97 -15.58 3.14
C ILE A 146 8.34 -16.92 3.55
N ARG A 147 7.25 -17.33 2.86
CA ARG A 147 6.55 -18.60 3.06
C ARG A 147 6.19 -19.27 1.74
#